data_AF-E8JN42-F1
#
_entry.id   AF-E8JN42-F1
#
_cell.length_a   1.000
_cell.length_b   1.000
_cell.length_c   1.000
_cell.angle_alpha   90.00
_cell.angle_beta   90.00
_cell.angle_gamma   90.00
#
_symmetry.space_group_name_H-M   'P 1'
#
loop_
_entity.id
_entity.type
_entity.pdbx_description
1 polymer ?
#
loop_
_entity_poly.entity_id
_entity_poly.type
_entity_poly.pdbx_seq_one_letter_code
_entity_poly.pdbx_strand_id
1 'polypeptide(L)'
;MAFCMNCGQQLPEGAKFCSNCGTATGEAKSETAQRKTVYDGELHKCPNCGELINAFVTICPACNYELRGAKASSIVKEFADKLEQIEQTRESQKSHSFIGKLYGSDGQLNKTDEQKISLIRSFSIPNTKEDIFEFMILAASNLDLKLYGLGDKGVITASQRAVSDAWLAKFEQAYAKASFAFAASPDFLGIKDIYDKKIKQLKRKKLEFPMLILGMLALAFLPWLLLVLILRLL
;
A
#
# COMPACT_ATOMS: atom_id res chain seq x y z
N MET A 1 24.56 63.29 10.62
CA MET A 1 24.49 62.79 9.23
C MET A 1 24.70 61.29 9.25
N ALA A 2 23.75 60.50 8.73
CA ALA A 2 23.83 59.03 8.69
C ALA A 2 24.21 58.55 7.28
N PHE A 3 24.86 57.40 7.17
CA PHE A 3 25.25 56.79 5.90
C PHE A 3 24.66 55.38 5.79
N CYS A 4 24.33 54.94 4.57
CA CYS A 4 23.80 53.61 4.32
C CYS A 4 24.86 52.55 4.66
N MET A 5 24.54 51.61 5.54
CA MET A 5 25.45 50.52 5.91
C MET A 5 25.75 49.54 4.76
N ASN A 6 24.94 49.53 3.70
CA ASN A 6 25.11 48.62 2.57
C ASN A 6 25.91 49.25 1.41
N CYS A 7 25.66 50.52 1.06
CA CYS A 7 26.30 51.15 -0.11
C CYS A 7 27.10 52.43 0.19
N GLY A 8 27.16 52.88 1.44
CA GLY A 8 27.93 54.05 1.86
C GLY A 8 27.35 55.41 1.46
N GLN A 9 26.23 55.47 0.73
CA GLN A 9 25.59 56.72 0.36
C GLN A 9 25.06 57.47 1.59
N GLN A 10 25.22 58.79 1.60
CA GLN A 10 24.67 59.66 2.64
C GLN A 10 23.14 59.60 2.63
N LEU A 11 22.56 59.38 3.81
CA LEU A 11 21.12 59.26 3.97
C LEU A 11 20.53 60.63 4.30
N PRO A 12 19.42 61.01 3.62
CA PRO A 12 18.64 62.16 4.04
C PRO A 12 18.06 61.93 5.44
N GLU A 13 17.84 63.02 6.17
CA GLU A 13 17.38 62.97 7.55
C GLU A 13 15.99 62.30 7.64
N GLY A 14 15.87 61.26 8.47
CA GLY A 14 14.63 60.47 8.60
C GLY A 14 14.33 59.48 7.46
N ALA A 15 15.29 59.20 6.56
CA ALA A 15 15.11 58.20 5.52
C ALA A 15 14.80 56.82 6.12
N LYS A 16 13.75 56.15 5.61
CA LYS A 16 13.41 54.75 5.95
C LYS A 16 14.11 53.72 5.06
N PHE A 17 14.54 54.15 3.88
CA PHE A 17 15.27 53.33 2.90
C PHE A 17 16.34 54.19 2.21
N CYS A 18 17.43 53.56 1.80
CA CYS A 18 18.47 54.18 1.00
C CYS A 18 17.96 54.44 -0.41
N SER A 19 18.01 55.69 -0.87
CA SER A 19 17.60 56.09 -2.22
C SER A 19 18.48 55.53 -3.34
N ASN A 20 19.70 55.08 -3.02
CA ASN A 20 20.62 54.52 -4.00
C ASN A 20 20.47 53.00 -4.16
N CYS A 21 20.42 52.24 -3.06
CA CYS A 21 20.41 50.77 -3.10
C CYS A 21 19.12 50.12 -2.55
N GLY A 22 18.17 50.90 -2.05
CA GLY A 22 16.89 50.42 -1.53
C GLY A 22 16.93 49.77 -0.14
N THR A 23 18.10 49.68 0.51
CA THR A 23 18.22 49.03 1.83
C THR A 23 17.57 49.87 2.93
N ALA A 24 16.77 49.25 3.80
CA ALA A 24 16.09 49.92 4.91
C ALA A 24 17.10 50.53 5.91
N THR A 25 16.79 51.72 6.41
CA THR A 25 17.68 52.53 7.25
C THR A 25 17.05 52.75 8.61
N GLY A 26 17.22 51.77 9.50
CA GLY A 26 16.78 51.80 10.89
C GLY A 26 16.87 50.41 11.54
N GLU A 27 17.50 50.33 12.71
CA GLU A 27 17.48 49.12 13.53
C GLU A 27 16.11 48.95 14.21
N ALA A 28 15.29 48.09 13.63
CA ALA A 28 14.63 47.05 14.39
C ALA A 28 14.46 45.89 13.44
N LYS A 29 15.02 44.74 13.82
CA LYS A 29 14.65 43.43 13.29
C LYS A 29 13.16 43.21 13.59
N SER A 30 12.28 43.90 12.85
CA SER A 30 10.92 43.45 12.67
C SER A 30 11.08 42.10 12.02
N GLU A 31 10.69 41.08 12.78
CA GLU A 31 10.62 39.67 12.40
C GLU A 31 10.46 39.58 10.89
N THR A 32 11.58 39.39 10.19
CA THR A 32 11.53 38.80 8.88
C THR A 32 10.65 37.59 9.10
N ALA A 33 9.49 37.58 8.44
CA ALA A 33 8.83 36.35 8.05
C ALA A 33 9.86 35.57 7.23
N GLN A 34 10.86 35.02 7.92
CA GLN A 34 11.76 34.03 7.39
C GLN A 34 10.81 32.93 7.01
N ARG A 35 10.70 32.71 5.71
CA ARG A 35 9.99 31.56 5.15
C ARG A 35 10.50 30.34 5.91
N LYS A 36 9.72 29.86 6.87
CA LYS A 36 10.09 28.71 7.70
C LYS A 36 10.00 27.51 6.77
N THR A 37 11.14 27.08 6.24
CA THR A 37 11.21 25.84 5.48
C THR A 37 10.95 24.71 6.47
N VAL A 38 9.74 24.16 6.44
CA VAL A 38 9.43 22.90 7.11
C VAL A 38 9.90 21.81 6.17
N TYR A 39 10.93 21.08 6.58
CA TYR A 39 11.33 19.86 5.88
C TYR A 39 10.31 18.78 6.23
N ASP A 40 9.68 18.21 5.20
CA ASP A 40 8.78 17.07 5.36
C ASP A 40 9.58 15.79 5.08
N GLY A 41 9.72 14.93 6.08
CA GLY A 41 10.43 13.65 6.00
C GLY A 41 11.84 13.60 6.60
N GLU A 42 12.39 12.38 6.67
CA GLU A 42 13.73 12.09 7.20
C GLU A 42 14.74 11.89 6.07
N LEU A 43 15.95 12.46 6.24
CA LEU A 43 17.06 12.24 5.32
C LEU A 43 17.91 11.06 5.79
N HIS A 44 17.88 9.95 5.07
CA HIS A 44 18.72 8.79 5.37
C HIS A 44 20.10 8.94 4.72
N LYS A 45 21.15 8.90 5.55
CA LYS A 45 22.54 8.96 5.12
C LYS A 45 23.25 7.64 5.41
N CYS A 46 24.19 7.27 4.55
CA CYS A 46 25.08 6.15 4.79
C CYS A 46 25.91 6.41 6.07
N PRO A 47 25.94 5.48 7.03
CA PRO A 47 26.70 5.67 8.27
C PRO A 47 28.23 5.64 8.05
N ASN A 48 28.69 5.08 6.92
CA ASN A 48 30.11 4.97 6.61
C ASN A 48 30.66 6.16 5.82
N CYS A 49 29.92 6.69 4.83
CA CYS A 49 30.43 7.74 3.94
C CYS A 49 29.58 9.02 3.89
N GLY A 50 28.40 9.05 4.50
CA GLY A 50 27.52 10.22 4.52
C GLY A 50 26.69 10.46 3.26
N GLU A 51 26.84 9.63 2.22
CA GLU A 51 26.03 9.66 1.00
C GLU A 51 24.53 9.56 1.32
N LEU A 52 23.70 10.30 0.60
CA LEU A 52 22.25 10.17 0.73
C LEU A 52 21.81 8.84 0.11
N ILE A 53 21.18 8.00 0.93
CA ILE A 53 20.73 6.68 0.49
C ILE A 53 19.22 6.68 0.34
N ASN A 54 18.75 6.05 -0.74
CA ASN A 54 17.35 5.70 -0.89
C ASN A 54 16.95 4.67 0.17
N ALA A 55 15.67 4.59 0.48
CA ALA A 55 15.14 3.52 1.28
C ALA A 55 15.33 2.15 0.63
N PHE A 56 15.42 1.11 1.46
CA PHE A 56 15.64 -0.31 1.08
C PHE A 56 16.98 -0.61 0.41
N VAL A 57 17.89 0.36 0.32
CA VAL A 57 19.27 0.09 -0.05
C VAL A 57 19.89 -0.78 1.04
N THR A 58 20.31 -1.99 0.66
CA THR A 58 21.04 -2.91 1.55
C THR A 58 22.54 -2.69 1.47
N ILE A 59 23.02 -2.03 0.41
CA ILE A 59 24.44 -1.74 0.16
C ILE A 59 24.57 -0.32 -0.38
N CYS A 60 25.32 0.54 0.30
CA CYS A 60 25.53 1.93 -0.13
C CYS A 60 26.20 1.97 -1.54
N PRO A 61 25.61 2.67 -2.53
CA PRO A 61 26.14 2.70 -3.89
C PRO A 61 27.46 3.48 -4.02
N ALA A 62 27.78 4.36 -3.06
CA ALA A 62 28.99 5.18 -3.11
C ALA A 62 30.21 4.51 -2.45
N CYS A 63 30.01 3.72 -1.40
CA CYS A 63 31.12 3.14 -0.62
C CYS A 63 31.02 1.64 -0.35
N ASN A 64 30.02 0.96 -0.94
CA ASN A 64 29.77 -0.48 -0.78
C ASN A 64 29.53 -0.96 0.67
N TYR A 65 29.26 -0.04 1.61
CA TYR A 65 28.93 -0.40 2.98
C TYR A 65 27.58 -1.12 3.07
N GLU A 66 27.56 -2.29 3.70
CA GLU A 66 26.34 -3.07 3.92
C GLU A 66 25.52 -2.47 5.08
N LEU A 67 24.31 -2.02 4.77
CA LEU A 67 23.39 -1.42 5.73
C LEU A 67 22.67 -2.53 6.50
N ARG A 68 22.92 -2.62 7.81
CA ARG A 68 22.31 -3.61 8.72
C ARG A 68 21.58 -2.92 9.88
N GLY A 69 20.55 -3.57 10.41
CA GLY A 69 19.88 -3.13 11.64
C GLY A 69 19.02 -1.87 11.52
N ALA A 70 18.52 -1.55 10.33
CA ALA A 70 17.59 -0.44 10.16
C ALA A 70 16.36 -0.66 11.05
N LYS A 71 16.15 0.24 12.01
CA LYS A 71 15.00 0.25 12.91
C LYS A 71 13.82 0.82 12.11
N ALA A 72 13.16 -0.02 11.32
CA ALA A 72 11.97 0.38 10.58
C ALA A 72 10.81 0.57 11.58
N SER A 73 10.66 1.81 12.05
CA SER A 73 9.47 2.29 12.73
C SER A 73 8.49 2.77 11.64
N SER A 74 7.97 1.84 10.84
CA SER A 74 7.00 2.20 9.80
C SER A 74 5.57 2.12 10.33
N ILE A 75 4.70 3.00 9.83
CA ILE A 75 3.25 2.99 10.12
C ILE A 75 2.65 1.64 9.69
N VAL A 76 3.23 1.02 8.65
CA VAL A 76 2.87 -0.31 8.17
C VAL A 76 3.17 -1.38 9.23
N LYS A 77 4.29 -1.29 9.95
CA LYS A 77 4.61 -2.18 11.06
C LYS A 77 3.61 -2.05 12.21
N GLU A 78 3.30 -0.82 12.64
CA GLU A 78 2.29 -0.60 13.69
C GLU A 78 0.92 -1.17 13.30
N PHE A 79 0.56 -1.03 12.02
CA PHE A 79 -0.65 -1.63 11.48
C PHE A 79 -0.61 -3.17 11.49
N ALA A 80 0.52 -3.78 11.12
CA ALA A 80 0.71 -5.24 11.19
C ALA A 80 0.62 -5.75 12.64
N ASP A 81 1.25 -5.06 13.59
CA ASP A 81 1.21 -5.41 15.01
C ASP A 81 -0.24 -5.38 15.55
N LYS A 82 -1.04 -4.38 15.15
CA LYS A 82 -2.47 -4.31 15.51
C LYS A 82 -3.28 -5.47 14.93
N LEU A 83 -2.98 -5.89 13.70
CA LEU A 83 -3.63 -7.06 13.08
C LEU A 83 -3.29 -8.35 13.80
N GLU A 84 -2.04 -8.50 14.26
CA GLU A 84 -1.58 -9.64 15.05
C GLU A 84 -2.28 -9.68 16.41
N GLN A 85 -2.37 -8.55 17.10
CA GLN A 85 -3.09 -8.44 18.37
C GLN A 85 -4.56 -8.87 18.24
N ILE A 86 -5.24 -8.47 17.15
CA ILE A 86 -6.61 -8.92 16.87
C ILE A 86 -6.62 -10.45 16.67
N GLU A 87 -5.68 -11.01 15.90
CA GLU A 87 -5.62 -12.45 15.65
C GLU A 87 -5.38 -13.27 16.93
N GLN A 88 -4.56 -12.79 17.86
CA GLN A 88 -4.31 -13.47 19.13
C GLN A 88 -5.59 -13.66 19.97
N THR A 89 -6.62 -12.82 19.78
CA THR A 89 -7.91 -12.99 20.49
C THR A 89 -8.74 -14.20 20.00
N ARG A 90 -8.40 -14.75 18.82
CA ARG A 90 -9.15 -15.82 18.14
C ARG A 90 -9.11 -17.16 18.89
N GLU A 91 -8.07 -17.43 19.67
CA GLU A 91 -7.87 -18.74 20.34
C GLU A 91 -8.84 -19.00 21.52
N SER A 92 -9.52 -17.97 22.03
CA SER A 92 -10.39 -18.08 23.21
C SER A 92 -11.80 -18.65 22.93
N GLN A 93 -12.18 -18.86 21.67
CA GLN A 93 -13.56 -19.20 21.27
C GLN A 93 -13.75 -20.60 20.66
N LYS A 94 -13.04 -21.63 21.16
CA LYS A 94 -13.34 -23.03 20.75
C LYS A 94 -14.62 -23.53 21.44
N SER A 95 -15.79 -23.11 20.96
CA SER A 95 -17.04 -23.84 21.18
C SER A 95 -17.12 -24.97 20.16
N HIS A 96 -16.90 -26.21 20.61
CA HIS A 96 -16.94 -27.41 19.79
C HIS A 96 -18.38 -27.75 19.40
N SER A 97 -18.93 -27.05 18.40
CA SER A 97 -20.17 -27.47 17.75
C SER A 97 -19.86 -28.17 16.43
N PHE A 98 -19.82 -29.51 16.49
CA PHE A 98 -19.69 -30.41 15.34
C PHE A 98 -20.79 -30.18 14.28
N ILE A 99 -21.94 -29.61 14.69
CA ILE A 99 -23.10 -29.30 13.85
C ILE A 99 -22.80 -28.15 12.86
N GLY A 100 -22.07 -27.11 13.27
CA GLY A 100 -21.76 -25.95 12.41
C GLY A 100 -20.79 -26.25 11.25
N LYS A 101 -20.13 -27.42 11.30
CA LYS A 101 -19.22 -27.90 10.25
C LYS A 101 -19.94 -28.72 9.17
N LEU A 102 -21.14 -29.23 9.47
CA LEU A 102 -21.94 -30.09 8.60
C LEU A 102 -23.12 -29.32 7.96
N TYR A 103 -23.75 -28.44 8.72
CA TYR A 103 -24.72 -27.46 8.26
C TYR A 103 -24.03 -26.12 8.45
N GLY A 104 -23.55 -25.49 7.37
CA GLY A 104 -22.79 -24.26 7.43
C GLY A 104 -23.42 -23.30 8.44
N SER A 105 -22.72 -23.09 9.56
CA SER A 105 -23.10 -22.08 10.55
C SER A 105 -23.39 -20.82 9.77
N ASP A 106 -24.60 -20.28 9.98
CA ASP A 106 -25.10 -19.05 9.37
C ASP A 106 -23.99 -18.04 9.16
N GLY A 107 -24.04 -17.32 8.03
CA GLY A 107 -23.04 -16.37 7.51
C GLY A 107 -22.68 -15.18 8.39
N GLN A 108 -22.58 -15.38 9.69
CA GLN A 108 -22.12 -14.47 10.70
C GLN A 108 -20.59 -14.52 10.71
N LEU A 109 -20.01 -13.38 10.34
CA LEU A 109 -18.57 -13.15 10.41
C LEU A 109 -18.13 -13.38 11.87
N ASN A 110 -17.01 -14.09 12.07
CA ASN A 110 -16.41 -14.15 13.40
C ASN A 110 -16.08 -12.71 13.83
N LYS A 111 -16.40 -12.33 15.08
CA LYS A 111 -16.09 -11.00 15.65
C LYS A 111 -14.64 -10.57 15.37
N THR A 112 -13.71 -11.52 15.40
CA THR A 112 -12.29 -11.30 15.07
C THR A 112 -12.10 -10.89 13.61
N ASP A 113 -12.81 -11.52 12.67
CA ASP A 113 -12.76 -11.23 11.24
C ASP A 113 -13.35 -9.85 10.94
N GLU A 114 -14.45 -9.48 11.61
CA GLU A 114 -15.04 -8.14 11.50
C GLU A 114 -14.08 -7.05 11.95
N GLN A 115 -13.39 -7.26 13.09
CA GLN A 115 -12.38 -6.34 13.59
C GLN A 115 -11.22 -6.18 12.60
N LYS A 116 -10.72 -7.28 12.04
CA LYS A 116 -9.69 -7.25 10.98
C LYS A 116 -10.17 -6.49 9.75
N ILE A 117 -11.35 -6.80 9.24
CA ILE A 117 -11.93 -6.14 8.06
C ILE A 117 -12.05 -4.63 8.31
N SER A 118 -12.54 -4.24 9.48
CA SER A 118 -12.68 -2.82 9.86
C SER A 118 -11.33 -2.11 9.90
N LEU A 119 -10.32 -2.73 10.53
CA LEU A 119 -8.97 -2.19 10.61
C LEU A 119 -8.33 -2.05 9.22
N ILE A 120 -8.44 -3.09 8.37
CA ILE A 120 -7.93 -3.06 7.00
C ILE A 120 -8.61 -1.97 6.19
N ARG A 121 -9.94 -1.86 6.23
CA ARG A 121 -10.69 -0.88 5.42
C ARG A 121 -10.41 0.57 5.84
N SER A 122 -10.28 0.82 7.14
CA SER A 122 -10.02 2.15 7.70
C SER A 122 -8.56 2.58 7.59
N PHE A 123 -7.62 1.67 7.31
CA PHE A 123 -6.20 2.00 7.22
C PHE A 123 -5.91 3.03 6.12
N SER A 124 -5.33 4.16 6.51
CA SER A 124 -4.85 5.20 5.59
C SER A 124 -3.44 4.86 5.12
N ILE A 125 -3.31 4.41 3.88
CA ILE A 125 -2.01 4.12 3.27
C ILE A 125 -1.21 5.43 3.23
N PRO A 126 0.01 5.51 3.79
CA PRO A 126 0.80 6.75 3.77
C PRO A 126 1.22 7.18 2.35
N ASN A 127 1.83 8.36 2.23
CA ASN A 127 2.22 8.96 0.94
C ASN A 127 3.66 8.69 0.53
N THR A 128 4.49 8.15 1.43
CA THR A 128 5.89 7.88 1.14
C THR A 128 6.02 6.70 0.19
N LYS A 129 7.06 6.70 -0.65
CA LYS A 129 7.31 5.57 -1.57
C LYS A 129 7.58 4.29 -0.78
N GLU A 130 8.19 4.43 0.39
CA GLU A 130 8.55 3.40 1.33
C GLU A 130 7.34 2.69 1.91
N ASP A 131 6.44 3.45 2.52
CA ASP A 131 5.25 2.89 3.15
C ASP A 131 4.34 2.22 2.11
N ILE A 132 4.24 2.78 0.91
CA ILE A 132 3.45 2.17 -0.16
C ILE A 132 4.07 0.84 -0.61
N PHE A 133 5.40 0.76 -0.74
CA PHE A 133 6.10 -0.47 -1.10
C PHE A 133 5.95 -1.55 -0.01
N GLU A 134 6.20 -1.21 1.26
CA GLU A 134 6.04 -2.13 2.39
C GLU A 134 4.59 -2.62 2.49
N PHE A 135 3.62 -1.71 2.35
CA PHE A 135 2.21 -2.06 2.40
C PHE A 135 1.80 -2.96 1.23
N MET A 136 2.32 -2.72 0.02
CA MET A 136 2.07 -3.58 -1.14
C MET A 136 2.55 -5.02 -0.90
N ILE A 137 3.72 -5.21 -0.29
CA ILE A 137 4.23 -6.53 0.07
C ILE A 137 3.31 -7.19 1.10
N LEU A 138 2.98 -6.47 2.18
CA LEU A 138 2.11 -6.96 3.24
C LEU A 138 0.72 -7.36 2.71
N ALA A 139 0.12 -6.51 1.87
CA ALA A 139 -1.19 -6.79 1.29
C ALA A 139 -1.10 -7.99 0.32
N ALA A 140 -0.07 -8.05 -0.53
CA ALA A 140 0.13 -9.18 -1.45
C ALA A 140 0.31 -10.53 -0.73
N SER A 141 0.95 -10.55 0.45
CA SER A 141 1.12 -11.78 1.24
C SER A 141 -0.15 -12.22 1.94
N ASN A 142 -1.04 -11.28 2.28
CA ASN A 142 -2.33 -11.57 2.92
C ASN A 142 -3.46 -11.90 1.94
N LEU A 143 -3.23 -11.74 0.63
CA LEU A 143 -4.17 -12.14 -0.41
C LEU A 143 -4.14 -13.65 -0.65
N ASP A 144 -5.15 -14.35 -0.13
CA ASP A 144 -5.31 -15.78 -0.38
C ASP A 144 -6.06 -16.04 -1.69
N LEU A 145 -5.30 -16.42 -2.71
CA LEU A 145 -5.79 -16.73 -4.05
C LEU A 145 -6.70 -17.96 -4.09
N LYS A 146 -6.61 -18.86 -3.10
CA LYS A 146 -7.42 -20.08 -3.05
C LYS A 146 -8.90 -19.76 -2.89
N LEU A 147 -9.23 -18.67 -2.20
CA LEU A 147 -10.59 -18.20 -1.92
C LEU A 147 -11.34 -17.73 -3.17
N TYR A 148 -10.66 -17.56 -4.31
CA TYR A 148 -11.23 -17.02 -5.55
C TYR A 148 -11.41 -18.05 -6.66
N GLY A 149 -10.98 -19.30 -6.46
CA GLY A 149 -11.15 -20.40 -7.42
C GLY A 149 -11.90 -21.60 -6.82
N LEU A 150 -11.85 -22.76 -7.47
CA LEU A 150 -12.36 -24.03 -6.89
C LEU A 150 -11.45 -24.61 -5.79
N GLY A 151 -10.47 -23.82 -5.34
CA GLY A 151 -9.32 -24.27 -4.58
C GLY A 151 -9.55 -24.38 -3.08
N ASP A 152 -10.66 -24.95 -2.63
CA ASP A 152 -10.67 -25.93 -1.54
C ASP A 152 -12.07 -26.53 -1.44
N LYS A 153 -12.18 -27.86 -1.43
CA LYS A 153 -13.42 -28.59 -1.11
C LYS A 153 -13.77 -28.53 0.39
N GLY A 154 -13.20 -27.55 1.10
CA GLY A 154 -13.51 -27.23 2.48
C GLY A 154 -14.60 -26.17 2.55
N VAL A 155 -15.17 -25.99 3.75
CA VAL A 155 -16.06 -24.87 4.06
C VAL A 155 -15.23 -23.59 3.94
N ILE A 156 -15.12 -23.01 2.75
CA ILE A 156 -14.66 -21.64 2.55
C ILE A 156 -15.68 -20.77 3.27
N THR A 157 -15.30 -20.20 4.41
CA THR A 157 -16.21 -19.34 5.15
C THR A 157 -16.32 -18.02 4.40
N ALA A 158 -17.53 -17.48 4.29
CA ALA A 158 -17.75 -16.14 3.73
C ALA A 158 -16.86 -15.07 4.41
N SER A 159 -16.48 -15.32 5.67
CA SER A 159 -15.61 -14.45 6.45
C SER A 159 -14.16 -14.38 5.95
N GLN A 160 -13.54 -15.51 5.62
CA GLN A 160 -12.18 -15.54 5.06
C GLN A 160 -12.10 -14.78 3.74
N ARG A 161 -13.13 -14.97 2.90
CA ARG A 161 -13.26 -14.25 1.63
C ARG A 161 -13.42 -12.75 1.85
N ALA A 162 -14.24 -12.33 2.80
CA ALA A 162 -14.42 -10.91 3.10
C ALA A 162 -13.14 -10.22 3.61
N VAL A 163 -12.31 -10.93 4.41
CA VAL A 163 -10.99 -10.43 4.83
C VAL A 163 -10.06 -10.27 3.62
N SER A 164 -10.00 -11.28 2.75
CA SER A 164 -9.18 -11.21 1.53
C SER A 164 -9.65 -10.11 0.57
N ASP A 165 -10.96 -9.90 0.44
CA ASP A 165 -11.52 -8.82 -0.38
C ASP A 165 -11.16 -7.43 0.16
N ALA A 166 -11.12 -7.26 1.50
CA ALA A 166 -10.64 -6.03 2.11
C ALA A 166 -9.17 -5.76 1.78
N TRP A 167 -8.32 -6.79 1.83
CA TRP A 167 -6.93 -6.69 1.40
C TRP A 167 -6.79 -6.37 -0.09
N LEU A 168 -7.63 -6.96 -0.95
CA LEU A 168 -7.59 -6.71 -2.38
C LEU A 168 -7.91 -5.24 -2.70
N ALA A 169 -8.95 -4.70 -2.07
CA ALA A 169 -9.31 -3.29 -2.24
C ALA A 169 -8.17 -2.36 -1.81
N LYS A 170 -7.50 -2.66 -0.69
CA LYS A 170 -6.35 -1.86 -0.23
C LYS A 170 -5.10 -2.05 -1.09
N PHE A 171 -4.88 -3.25 -1.62
CA PHE A 171 -3.80 -3.53 -2.56
C PHE A 171 -3.97 -2.73 -3.85
N GLU A 172 -5.17 -2.70 -4.41
CA GLU A 172 -5.51 -1.87 -5.57
C GLU A 172 -5.38 -0.37 -5.26
N GLN A 173 -5.82 0.07 -4.08
CA GLN A 173 -5.66 1.45 -3.63
C GLN A 173 -4.18 1.86 -3.53
N ALA A 174 -3.34 1.02 -2.93
CA ALA A 174 -1.90 1.25 -2.79
C ALA A 174 -1.22 1.37 -4.16
N TYR A 175 -1.56 0.48 -5.10
CA TYR A 175 -1.04 0.53 -6.46
C TYR A 175 -1.47 1.80 -7.20
N ALA A 176 -2.75 2.17 -7.15
CA ALA A 176 -3.26 3.38 -7.79
C ALA A 176 -2.55 4.63 -7.24
N LYS A 177 -2.32 4.65 -5.93
CA LYS A 177 -1.58 5.73 -5.27
C LYS A 177 -0.11 5.78 -5.71
N ALA A 178 0.59 4.64 -5.76
CA ALA A 178 1.96 4.56 -6.29
C ALA A 178 2.04 5.08 -7.73
N SER A 179 1.11 4.64 -8.58
CA SER A 179 1.02 5.03 -9.98
C SER A 179 0.77 6.53 -10.15
N PHE A 180 0.06 7.18 -9.23
CA PHE A 180 -0.14 8.62 -9.28
C PHE A 180 1.06 9.40 -8.73
N ALA A 181 1.64 8.92 -7.62
CA ALA A 181 2.66 9.66 -6.87
C ALA A 181 4.06 9.57 -7.49
N PHE A 182 4.45 8.44 -8.09
CA PHE A 182 5.83 8.24 -8.55
C PHE A 182 5.98 7.29 -9.75
N ALA A 183 5.04 7.28 -10.70
CA ALA A 183 5.11 6.42 -11.90
C ALA A 183 6.38 6.59 -12.76
N ALA A 184 7.00 7.78 -12.74
CA ALA A 184 8.25 8.04 -13.47
C ALA A 184 9.51 7.54 -12.74
N SER A 185 9.39 7.13 -11.47
CA SER A 185 10.52 6.63 -10.69
C SER A 185 10.87 5.19 -11.09
N PRO A 186 12.16 4.83 -11.19
CA PRO A 186 12.56 3.42 -11.36
C PRO A 186 12.03 2.53 -10.23
N ASP A 187 11.83 3.09 -9.02
CA ASP A 187 11.29 2.39 -7.86
C ASP A 187 9.85 1.86 -8.11
N PHE A 188 9.09 2.50 -9.00
CA PHE A 188 7.73 2.07 -9.35
C PHE A 188 7.69 0.72 -10.06
N LEU A 189 8.77 0.33 -10.77
CA LEU A 189 8.82 -0.93 -11.52
C LEU A 189 8.64 -2.14 -10.59
N GLY A 190 9.22 -2.09 -9.38
CA GLY A 190 9.04 -3.15 -8.38
C GLY A 190 7.60 -3.28 -7.93
N ILE A 191 6.94 -2.14 -7.63
CA ILE A 191 5.52 -2.12 -7.24
C ILE A 191 4.63 -2.65 -8.36
N LYS A 192 4.90 -2.23 -9.59
CA LYS A 192 4.16 -2.67 -10.78
C LYS A 192 4.30 -4.16 -11.01
N ASP A 193 5.51 -4.71 -10.89
CA ASP A 193 5.75 -6.15 -11.03
C ASP A 193 4.98 -6.97 -9.99
N ILE A 194 5.00 -6.55 -8.71
CA ILE A 194 4.24 -7.19 -7.63
C ILE A 194 2.73 -7.18 -7.95
N TYR A 195 2.20 -6.03 -8.36
CA TYR A 195 0.80 -5.86 -8.73
C TYR A 195 0.40 -6.74 -9.92
N ASP A 196 1.12 -6.62 -11.04
CA ASP A 196 0.82 -7.33 -12.28
C ASP A 196 0.84 -8.84 -12.08
N LYS A 197 1.87 -9.37 -11.37
CA LYS A 197 1.98 -10.78 -11.04
C LYS A 197 0.79 -11.25 -10.20
N LYS A 198 0.43 -10.53 -9.13
CA LYS A 198 -0.67 -10.95 -8.26
C LYS A 198 -2.02 -10.88 -8.93
N ILE A 199 -2.32 -9.81 -9.66
CA ILE A 199 -3.58 -9.68 -10.39
C ILE A 199 -3.70 -10.73 -11.50
N LYS A 200 -2.60 -11.06 -12.19
CA LYS A 200 -2.59 -12.16 -13.18
C LYS A 200 -2.93 -13.50 -12.54
N GLN A 201 -2.37 -13.81 -11.37
CA GLN A 201 -2.68 -15.03 -10.62
C GLN A 201 -4.14 -15.05 -10.16
N LEU A 202 -4.66 -13.93 -9.65
CA LEU A 202 -6.04 -13.79 -9.23
C LEU A 202 -7.02 -13.99 -10.40
N LYS A 203 -6.76 -13.38 -11.55
CA LYS A 203 -7.58 -13.53 -12.77
C LYS A 203 -7.62 -14.98 -13.23
N ARG A 204 -6.48 -15.68 -13.23
CA ARG A 204 -6.42 -17.11 -13.56
C ARG A 204 -7.33 -17.93 -12.64
N LYS A 205 -7.25 -17.70 -11.32
CA LYS A 205 -8.08 -18.42 -10.34
C LYS A 205 -9.57 -18.13 -10.49
N LYS A 206 -9.97 -16.89 -10.76
CA LYS A 206 -11.37 -16.51 -11.02
C LYS A 206 -11.92 -17.15 -12.30
N LEU A 207 -11.06 -17.39 -13.29
CA LEU A 207 -11.46 -18.00 -14.58
C LEU A 207 -11.48 -19.53 -14.56
N GLU A 208 -10.84 -20.19 -13.60
CA GLU A 208 -10.87 -21.65 -13.47
C GLU A 208 -12.31 -22.19 -13.35
N PHE A 209 -13.17 -21.50 -12.59
CA PHE A 209 -14.58 -21.90 -12.39
C PHE A 209 -15.45 -21.83 -13.64
N PRO A 210 -15.59 -20.67 -14.32
CA PRO A 210 -16.40 -20.59 -15.53
C PRO A 210 -15.85 -21.48 -16.65
N MET A 211 -14.54 -21.66 -16.75
CA MET A 211 -13.94 -22.53 -17.77
C MET A 211 -14.32 -24.00 -17.57
N LEU A 212 -14.35 -24.50 -16.33
CA LEU A 212 -14.82 -25.85 -16.02
C LEU A 212 -16.32 -26.03 -16.30
N ILE A 213 -17.15 -25.06 -15.93
CA ILE A 213 -18.60 -25.09 -16.21
C ILE A 213 -18.84 -25.14 -17.72
N LEU A 214 -18.17 -24.28 -18.49
CA LEU A 214 -18.30 -24.25 -19.94
C LEU A 214 -17.87 -25.58 -20.57
N GLY A 215 -16.80 -26.20 -20.06
CA GLY A 215 -16.34 -27.53 -20.48
C GLY A 215 -17.37 -28.62 -20.20
N MET A 216 -17.98 -28.63 -19.00
CA MET A 216 -19.04 -29.60 -18.66
C MET A 216 -20.30 -29.42 -19.52
N LEU A 217 -20.73 -28.17 -19.74
CA LEU A 217 -21.87 -27.87 -20.61
C LEU A 217 -21.60 -28.30 -22.06
N ALA A 218 -20.41 -28.04 -22.59
CA ALA A 218 -20.03 -28.49 -23.93
C ALA A 218 -20.04 -30.02 -24.04
N LEU A 219 -19.51 -30.74 -23.03
CA LEU A 219 -19.53 -32.20 -22.97
C LEU A 219 -20.93 -32.79 -22.90
N ALA A 220 -21.88 -32.13 -22.24
CA ALA A 220 -23.27 -32.59 -22.18
C ALA A 220 -24.08 -32.21 -23.44
N PHE A 221 -23.81 -31.05 -24.02
CA PHE A 221 -24.58 -30.50 -25.14
C PHE A 221 -24.16 -31.09 -26.50
N LEU A 222 -22.86 -31.35 -26.72
CA LEU A 222 -22.36 -31.92 -27.98
C LEU A 222 -22.96 -33.29 -28.32
N PRO A 223 -23.03 -34.27 -27.38
CA PRO A 223 -23.67 -35.56 -27.63
C PRO A 223 -25.17 -35.45 -27.87
N TRP A 224 -25.87 -34.60 -27.11
CA TRP A 224 -27.30 -34.33 -27.32
C TRP A 224 -27.52 -33.81 -28.73
N LEU A 225 -26.77 -32.79 -29.14
CA LEU A 225 -26.93 -32.14 -30.43
C LEU A 225 -26.62 -33.09 -31.58
N LEU A 226 -25.61 -33.95 -31.45
CA LEU A 226 -25.34 -35.05 -32.39
C LEU A 226 -26.52 -36.03 -32.48
N LEU A 227 -27.11 -36.42 -31.35
CA LEU A 227 -28.24 -37.36 -31.30
C LEU A 227 -29.49 -36.80 -31.98
N VAL A 228 -29.78 -35.51 -31.79
CA VAL A 228 -30.88 -34.79 -32.48
C VAL A 228 -30.65 -34.71 -33.99
N LEU A 229 -29.42 -34.47 -34.42
CA LEU A 229 -29.07 -34.44 -35.85
C LEU A 229 -29.24 -35.81 -36.49
N ILE A 230 -28.82 -36.88 -35.81
CA ILE A 230 -28.98 -38.26 -36.30
C ILE A 230 -30.46 -38.63 -36.41
N LEU A 231 -31.28 -38.30 -35.40
CA LEU A 231 -32.74 -38.53 -35.43
C LEU A 231 -33.48 -37.75 -36.52
N ARG A 232 -32.93 -36.65 -37.03
CA ARG A 232 -33.51 -35.90 -38.17
C ARG A 232 -33.13 -36.47 -39.54
N LEU A 233 -32.08 -37.28 -39.61
CA LEU A 233 -31.57 -37.87 -40.85
C LEU A 233 -32.15 -39.27 -41.14
N LEU A 234 -32.73 -39.92 -40.12
CA LEU A 234 -33.48 -41.17 -40.19
C LEU A 234 -34.96 -40.91 -40.43
#